data_AF-A0A317Z5X2-F1
#
_entry.id   AF-A0A317Z5X2-F1
#
_cell.length_a   1.000
_cell.length_b   1.000
_cell.length_c   1.000
_cell.angle_alpha   90.00
_cell.angle_beta   90.00
_cell.angle_gamma   90.00
#
_symmetry.space_group_name_H-M   'P 1'
#
loop_
_entity.id
_entity.type
_entity.pdbx_description
1 polymer ?
#
loop_
_entity_poly.entity_id
_entity_poly.type
_entity_poly.pdbx_seq_one_letter_code
_entity_poly.pdbx_strand_id
1 'polypeptide(L)' 'GIANNQTGLYPSDSPGGWQIIGRTPIDVFNPKREPKILYQPGDRIKFYSINEEQFLHIQKYVRKNQLDYDEWVMIE' A
#
# COMPACT_ATOMS: atom_id res chain seq x y z
N GLY A 1 -8.86 0.16 -5.09
CA GLY A 1 -10.03 0.37 -5.96
C GLY A 1 -11.27 0.52 -5.11
N ILE A 2 -12.40 0.86 -5.72
CA ILE A 2 -13.71 0.97 -5.04
C ILE A 2 -14.73 0.07 -5.74
N ALA A 3 -15.55 -0.62 -4.95
CA ALA A 3 -16.76 -1.31 -5.39
C ALA A 3 -17.90 -1.02 -4.41
N ASN A 4 -18.95 -0.33 -4.87
CA ASN A 4 -20.01 0.19 -4.00
C ASN A 4 -19.40 0.96 -2.80
N ASN A 5 -19.77 0.58 -1.58
CA ASN A 5 -19.29 1.21 -0.34
C ASN A 5 -17.99 0.57 0.20
N GLN A 6 -17.28 -0.22 -0.60
CA GLN A 6 -16.05 -0.90 -0.19
C GLN A 6 -14.84 -0.34 -0.95
N THR A 7 -13.71 -0.24 -0.25
CA THR A 7 -12.40 0.10 -0.81
C THR A 7 -11.37 -0.93 -0.40
N GLY A 8 -10.31 -1.07 -1.19
CA GLY A 8 -9.32 -2.13 -1.00
C GLY A 8 -8.07 -1.93 -1.84
N LEU A 9 -7.01 -2.62 -1.42
CA LEU A 9 -5.71 -2.64 -2.07
C LEU A 9 -5.51 -4.01 -2.71
N TYR A 10 -4.98 -4.02 -3.93
CA TYR A 10 -4.53 -5.23 -4.60
C TYR A 10 -3.04 -5.41 -4.27
N PRO A 11 -2.65 -6.44 -3.49
CA PRO A 11 -1.25 -6.64 -3.10
C PRO A 11 -0.38 -7.19 -4.24
N SER A 12 -1.00 -7.72 -5.30
CA SER A 12 -0.34 -8.27 -6.48
C SER A 12 -1.21 -8.09 -7.72
N ASP A 13 -0.57 -8.16 -8.88
CA ASP A 13 -1.27 -8.15 -10.16
C ASP A 13 -2.24 -9.33 -10.24
N SER A 14 -3.51 -9.02 -10.41
CA SER A 14 -4.60 -9.99 -10.44
C SER A 14 -5.80 -9.42 -11.21
N PRO A 15 -6.67 -10.26 -11.78
CA PRO A 15 -7.93 -9.79 -12.34
C PRO A 15 -8.79 -9.11 -11.26
N GLY A 16 -9.39 -7.97 -11.59
CA GLY A 16 -10.24 -7.23 -10.65
C GLY A 16 -11.31 -6.42 -11.38
N GLY A 17 -12.52 -6.39 -10.82
CA GLY A 17 -13.66 -5.63 -11.36
C GLY A 17 -13.91 -4.29 -10.68
N TRP A 18 -13.06 -3.89 -9.73
CA TRP A 18 -13.27 -2.67 -8.96
C TRP A 18 -12.75 -1.45 -9.73
N GLN A 19 -13.40 -0.31 -9.55
CA GLN A 19 -12.97 0.95 -10.17
C GLN A 19 -11.63 1.38 -9.56
N ILE A 20 -10.60 1.52 -10.40
CA ILE A 20 -9.27 1.93 -9.95
C ILE A 20 -9.22 3.45 -9.85
N ILE A 21 -8.89 3.95 -8.66
CA ILE A 21 -8.86 5.38 -8.32
C ILE A 21 -7.46 5.90 -7.97
N GLY A 22 -6.46 5.03 -8.00
CA GLY A 22 -5.09 5.34 -7.59
C GLY A 22 -4.27 4.09 -7.28
N ARG A 23 -3.01 4.31 -6.92
CA ARG A 23 -2.04 3.26 -6.59
C ARG A 23 -1.16 3.72 -5.42
N THR A 24 -0.75 2.78 -4.57
CA THR A 24 0.28 2.99 -3.55
C THR A 24 1.61 2.39 -4.01
N PRO A 25 2.76 3.04 -3.73
CA PRO A 25 4.08 2.45 -3.98
C PRO A 25 4.50 1.45 -2.89
N ILE A 26 3.73 1.31 -1.80
CA ILE A 26 4.04 0.48 -0.63
C ILE A 26 3.47 -0.94 -0.80
N ASP A 27 4.32 -1.94 -0.57
CA ASP A 27 3.91 -3.34 -0.53
C ASP A 27 3.20 -3.65 0.81
N VAL A 28 1.87 -3.71 0.76
CA VAL A 28 1.05 -4.07 1.93
C VAL A 28 1.19 -5.53 2.34
N PHE A 29 1.58 -6.39 1.40
CA PHE A 29 1.97 -7.77 1.63
C PHE A 29 3.38 -8.02 1.07
N ASN A 30 4.29 -8.49 1.90
CA ASN A 30 5.64 -8.88 1.48
C ASN A 30 6.08 -10.16 2.21
N PRO A 31 6.29 -11.29 1.50
CA PRO A 31 6.66 -12.56 2.14
C PRO A 31 8.07 -12.58 2.73
N LYS A 32 8.93 -11.60 2.39
CA LYS A 32 10.31 -11.46 2.89
C LYS A 32 10.43 -10.50 4.08
N ARG A 33 9.32 -9.90 4.53
CA ARG A 33 9.27 -8.97 5.67
C ARG A 33 8.51 -9.64 6.82
N GLU A 34 8.89 -9.32 8.06
CA GLU A 34 8.06 -9.59 9.24
C GLU A 34 7.64 -8.26 9.88
N PRO A 35 6.33 -7.98 10.04
CA PRO A 35 5.20 -8.81 9.65
C PRO A 35 4.95 -8.82 8.13
N LYS A 36 4.44 -9.95 7.62
CA LYS A 36 4.14 -10.11 6.18
C LYS A 36 3.04 -9.17 5.68
N ILE A 37 2.07 -8.83 6.54
CA ILE A 37 0.97 -7.89 6.24
C ILE A 37 1.12 -6.68 7.16
N LEU A 38 0.90 -5.47 6.63
CA LEU A 38 1.07 -4.21 7.39
C LEU A 38 -0.05 -3.91 8.40
N TYR A 39 -1.19 -4.58 8.29
CA TYR A 39 -2.38 -4.32 9.09
C TYR A 39 -3.12 -5.62 9.41
N GLN A 40 -3.97 -5.57 10.42
CA GLN A 40 -4.79 -6.67 10.92
C GLN A 40 -6.29 -6.35 10.82
N PRO A 41 -7.17 -7.36 10.90
CA PRO A 41 -8.60 -7.13 11.03
C PRO A 41 -8.91 -6.24 12.24
N GLY A 42 -9.62 -5.14 12.01
CA GLY A 42 -9.94 -4.14 13.03
C GLY A 42 -9.19 -2.82 12.87
N ASP A 43 -8.05 -2.84 12.15
CA ASP A 43 -7.26 -1.64 11.90
C ASP A 43 -7.99 -0.65 11.00
N ARG A 44 -7.68 0.64 11.18
CA ARG A 44 -8.19 1.72 10.33
C ARG A 44 -7.10 2.17 9.36
N ILE A 45 -7.45 2.27 8.08
CA ILE A 45 -6.54 2.71 7.03
C ILE A 45 -6.95 4.11 6.55
N LYS A 46 -6.00 5.04 6.54
CA LYS A 46 -6.16 6.38 5.97
C LYS A 46 -5.14 6.58 4.86
N PHE A 47 -5.61 7.04 3.70
CA PHE A 47 -4.77 7.34 2.55
C PHE A 47 -4.38 8.83 2.54
N TYR A 48 -3.13 9.11 2.20
CA TYR A 48 -2.61 10.47 1.96
C TYR A 48 -2.18 10.60 0.50
N SER A 49 -2.50 11.74 -0.11
CA SER A 49 -2.09 12.03 -1.49
C SER A 49 -0.60 12.30 -1.55
N ILE A 50 0.08 11.68 -2.51
CA ILE A 50 1.48 11.96 -2.85
C ILE A 50 1.58 12.32 -4.33
N ASN A 51 2.63 13.04 -4.70
CA ASN A 51 2.92 13.33 -6.10
C ASN A 51 3.72 12.16 -6.75
N GLU A 52 3.93 12.26 -8.07
CA GLU A 52 4.64 11.23 -8.84
C GLU A 52 6.11 11.07 -8.41
N GLU A 53 6.79 12.17 -8.08
CA GLU A 53 8.18 12.14 -7.61
C GLU A 53 8.32 11.33 -6.32
N GLN A 54 7.45 11.59 -5.34
CA GLN A 54 7.35 10.84 -4.09
C GLN A 54 7.02 9.38 -4.37
N PHE A 55 6.09 9.10 -5.29
CA PHE A 55 5.73 7.73 -5.66
C PHE A 55 6.94 6.95 -6.18
N LEU A 56 7.69 7.53 -7.13
CA LEU A 56 8.88 6.91 -7.72
C LEU A 56 10.00 6.76 -6.69
N HIS A 57 10.17 7.74 -5.81
CA HIS A 57 11.11 7.68 -4.70
C HIS A 57 10.80 6.50 -3.79
N ILE A 58 9.59 6.41 -3.23
CA ILE A 58 9.18 5.32 -2.33
C ILE A 58 9.32 3.96 -3.02
N GLN A 59 8.85 3.85 -4.27
CA GLN A 59 8.90 2.60 -5.04
C GLN A 59 10.35 2.10 -5.22
N LYS A 60 11.32 3.00 -5.40
CA LYS A 60 12.75 2.64 -5.50
C LYS A 60 13.26 1.97 -4.21
N TYR A 61 12.85 2.44 -3.04
CA TYR A 61 13.25 1.86 -1.75
C TYR A 61 12.48 0.58 -1.42
N VAL A 62 11.19 0.53 -1.75
CA VAL A 62 10.37 -0.69 -1.60
C VAL A 62 10.97 -1.86 -2.39
N ARG A 63 11.33 -1.64 -3.66
CA ARG A 63 11.96 -2.67 -4.51
C ARG A 63 13.31 -3.16 -3.99
N LYS A 64 14.03 -2.33 -3.24
CA LYS A 64 15.30 -2.68 -2.60
C LYS A 64 15.13 -3.30 -1.22
N ASN A 65 13.89 -3.40 -0.72
CA ASN A 65 13.59 -3.78 0.66
C ASN A 65 14.31 -2.89 1.69
N GLN A 66 14.38 -1.59 1.40
CA GLN A 66 15.08 -0.56 2.17
C GLN A 66 14.16 0.62 2.54
N LEU A 67 12.84 0.45 2.41
CA LEU A 67 11.89 1.48 2.82
C LEU A 67 11.87 1.58 4.34
N ASP A 68 12.00 2.80 4.87
CA ASP A 68 11.60 3.11 6.24
C ASP A 68 10.08 3.21 6.30
N TYR A 69 9.43 2.25 6.94
CA TYR A 69 7.97 2.22 6.98
C TYR A 69 7.40 3.21 7.98
N ASP A 70 8.13 3.57 9.03
CA ASP A 70 7.63 4.49 10.06
C ASP A 70 7.47 5.92 9.51
N GLU A 71 8.25 6.26 8.47
CA GLU A 71 8.12 7.53 7.74
C GLU A 71 6.83 7.60 6.90
N TRP A 72 6.40 6.48 6.31
CA TRP A 72 5.34 6.47 5.28
C TRP A 72 4.05 5.74 5.68
N VAL A 73 4.08 5.00 6.79
CA VAL A 73 2.98 4.22 7.34
C VAL A 73 2.88 4.51 8.84
N MET A 74 1.81 5.18 9.25
CA MET A 74 1.51 5.40 10.66
C MET A 74 0.48 4.36 11.12
N ILE A 75 0.80 3.62 12.17
CA ILE A 75 -0.12 2.71 12.87
C ILE A 75 -0.49 3.41 14.19
N GLU A 76 -1.74 3.83 14.30
CA GLU A 76 -2.34 4.39 15.53
C GLU A 76 -3.20 3.36 16.26
#